data_AF-A0A1H0P2T3-F1
#
_entry.id   AF-A0A1H0P2T3-F1
#
_cell.length_a   1.000
_cell.length_b   1.000
_cell.length_c   1.000
_cell.angle_alpha   90.00
_cell.angle_beta   90.00
_cell.angle_gamma   90.00
#
_symmetry.space_group_name_H-M   'P 1'
#
loop_
_entity.id
_entity.type
_entity.pdbx_description
1 polymer ?
#
loop_
_entity_poly.entity_id
_entity_poly.type
_entity_poly.pdbx_seq_one_letter_code
_entity_poly.pdbx_strand_id
1 'polypeptide(L)'
;MPSAIRAKHALNRRQLLVRSAATVAVAGLGSIARPYLSRAADRPLIACGIQSGDVAVDSAVIWSRADRAARMQVECSTVESFKTIIRTVSADALPDSDFTSKVLLDGLPAGQDIFYRVRFDDIAGGLAGETRVGHFRTAPSERRSVSFVWSGDAVGQGWGIDPARGGLRTYRTMRDNRPDFFIHSGDHIYADCPVPSELKLPNGEIWRNIVTEEKSVAAHSLAQFRGNYKYNWLDENFRAFHAEVPMFAQWDDHEVTNDWAPLGSYDESGFADDGVPKLVSRARRAFHEFMPMREPAGDNGRVYRRIGYGPLLDVFMLDMRSYRDNTWNKRDDNSDTFILGPAQLAWLKRELVASNATWKVIAADMSIGLISEDAVALGDGPPQRREHEIADLLSFMKRAGIRNTVWLTADMHYTSAHYYDPNQAPFADFEPFWEFVSGPLHAGTWAPGDLDNTFGPKAVYQKGCSAEQGENLAPCFGLQFFGHVAIDGQTEVMTVTLKDVDDRDLWSVDIDPRPDARPGQIMAQHI
;
A
#
# COMPACT_ATOMS: atom_id res chain seq x y z
N MET A 1 -6.76 -19.67 -116.82
CA MET A 1 -6.05 -18.63 -117.61
C MET A 1 -6.81 -17.32 -117.44
N PRO A 2 -6.23 -16.17 -117.05
CA PRO A 2 -4.90 -15.85 -116.48
C PRO A 2 -5.03 -15.27 -115.03
N SER A 3 -4.07 -15.53 -114.12
CA SER A 3 -2.90 -14.70 -113.74
C SER A 3 -3.14 -13.57 -112.73
N ALA A 4 -2.37 -13.65 -111.63
CA ALA A 4 -1.73 -12.59 -110.84
C ALA A 4 -2.64 -11.56 -110.14
N ILE A 5 -2.39 -11.16 -108.88
CA ILE A 5 -1.17 -10.48 -108.43
C ILE A 5 -0.85 -10.84 -106.96
N ARG A 6 0.42 -11.16 -106.74
CA ARG A 6 1.11 -11.23 -105.45
C ARG A 6 1.56 -9.82 -105.08
N ALA A 7 1.33 -9.38 -103.84
CA ALA A 7 2.17 -8.38 -103.19
C ALA A 7 2.50 -8.83 -101.77
N LYS A 8 3.79 -9.08 -101.53
CA LYS A 8 4.36 -9.35 -100.22
C LYS A 8 4.49 -8.02 -99.47
N HIS A 9 3.99 -7.94 -98.25
CA HIS A 9 4.55 -7.03 -97.24
C HIS A 9 4.94 -7.86 -96.02
N ALA A 10 6.24 -7.94 -95.79
CA ALA A 10 6.84 -8.50 -94.60
C ALA A 10 6.56 -7.56 -93.42
N LEU A 11 5.83 -8.05 -92.43
CA LEU A 11 5.61 -7.34 -91.18
C LEU A 11 6.83 -7.49 -90.28
N ASN A 12 7.33 -6.33 -89.86
CA ASN A 12 8.57 -6.11 -89.14
C ASN A 12 8.46 -6.61 -87.68
N ARG A 13 9.57 -7.10 -87.11
CA ARG A 13 9.66 -7.71 -85.75
C ARG A 13 9.17 -6.81 -84.59
N ARG A 14 8.81 -5.55 -84.85
CA ARG A 14 8.32 -4.58 -83.85
C ARG A 14 6.81 -4.60 -83.60
N GLN A 15 6.00 -5.34 -84.37
CA GLN A 15 4.54 -5.44 -84.15
C GLN A 15 4.08 -6.72 -83.44
N LEU A 16 4.98 -7.66 -83.13
CA LEU A 16 4.65 -8.86 -82.36
C LEU A 16 4.71 -8.63 -80.83
N LEU A 17 5.23 -7.48 -80.37
CA LEU A 17 5.35 -7.14 -78.95
C LEU A 17 4.20 -6.28 -78.40
N VAL A 18 3.30 -5.79 -79.27
CA VAL A 18 2.17 -4.92 -78.85
C VAL A 18 0.83 -5.67 -78.80
N ARG A 19 0.78 -6.94 -79.25
CA ARG A 19 -0.45 -7.76 -79.23
C ARG A 19 -0.47 -8.87 -78.17
N SER A 20 0.44 -8.83 -77.20
CA SER A 20 0.41 -9.71 -76.02
C SER A 20 -0.43 -9.15 -74.86
N ALA A 21 -1.12 -8.03 -75.05
CA ALA A 21 -1.81 -7.31 -73.98
C ALA A 21 -3.27 -7.74 -73.73
N ALA A 22 -3.77 -8.83 -74.32
CA ALA A 22 -5.20 -9.13 -74.23
C ALA A 22 -5.56 -10.63 -74.28
N THR A 23 -4.94 -11.49 -73.47
CA THR A 23 -5.57 -12.73 -72.93
C THR A 23 -4.62 -13.45 -71.95
N VAL A 24 -4.57 -12.99 -70.70
CA VAL A 24 -4.35 -13.87 -69.54
C VAL A 24 -5.42 -13.52 -68.53
N ALA A 25 -6.46 -14.35 -68.51
CA ALA A 25 -7.49 -14.34 -67.50
C ALA A 25 -6.88 -14.77 -66.15
N VAL A 26 -7.11 -13.93 -65.14
CA VAL A 26 -7.54 -14.31 -63.78
C VAL A 26 -6.75 -15.45 -63.12
N ALA A 27 -5.55 -15.15 -62.60
CA ALA A 27 -4.90 -15.96 -61.55
C ALA A 27 -3.81 -15.20 -60.75
N GLY A 28 -3.98 -13.90 -60.50
CA GLY A 28 -2.92 -13.09 -59.87
C GLY A 28 -3.34 -11.91 -59.00
N LEU A 29 -4.63 -11.65 -58.81
CA LEU A 29 -5.14 -10.61 -57.91
C LEU A 29 -5.67 -11.25 -56.63
N GLY A 30 -4.78 -11.93 -55.90
CA GLY A 30 -5.09 -12.69 -54.69
C GLY A 30 -4.22 -12.32 -53.50
N SER A 31 -3.69 -11.11 -53.47
CA SER A 31 -3.03 -10.53 -52.30
C SER A 31 -3.20 -9.02 -52.33
N ILE A 32 -4.45 -8.59 -52.30
CA ILE A 32 -4.76 -7.31 -51.63
C ILE A 32 -4.20 -7.52 -50.22
N ALA A 33 -3.08 -6.87 -49.91
CA ALA A 33 -2.60 -6.74 -48.55
C ALA A 33 -3.79 -6.17 -47.77
N ARG A 34 -4.49 -7.04 -47.03
CA ARG A 34 -5.51 -6.59 -46.09
C ARG A 34 -4.78 -5.61 -45.19
N PRO A 35 -5.21 -4.35 -45.05
CA PRO A 35 -4.64 -3.50 -44.04
C PRO A 35 -4.66 -4.31 -42.75
N TYR A 36 -3.51 -4.43 -42.08
CA TYR A 36 -3.51 -5.01 -40.74
C TYR A 36 -4.47 -4.12 -39.96
N LEU A 37 -5.66 -4.64 -39.67
CA LEU A 37 -6.56 -3.98 -38.76
C LEU A 37 -5.86 -4.11 -37.43
N SER A 38 -5.29 -3.00 -36.95
CA SER A 38 -4.71 -2.94 -35.63
C SER A 38 -5.81 -3.23 -34.63
N ARG A 39 -5.85 -4.47 -34.13
CA ARG A 39 -6.71 -4.88 -33.00
C ARG A 39 -6.15 -4.38 -31.67
N ALA A 40 -5.33 -3.34 -31.68
CA ALA A 40 -4.76 -2.77 -30.45
C ALA A 40 -5.86 -2.28 -29.50
N ALA A 41 -6.94 -1.70 -30.04
CA ALA A 41 -8.11 -1.29 -29.25
C ALA A 41 -8.94 -2.46 -28.70
N ASP A 42 -8.79 -3.66 -29.29
CA ASP A 42 -9.50 -4.87 -28.87
C ASP A 42 -8.76 -5.63 -27.75
N ARG A 43 -7.53 -5.22 -27.43
CA ARG A 43 -6.72 -5.84 -26.38
C ARG A 43 -7.12 -5.33 -25.00
N PRO A 44 -7.25 -6.20 -23.99
CA PRO A 44 -7.39 -5.76 -22.61
C PRO A 44 -6.22 -4.86 -22.19
N LEU A 45 -6.52 -3.86 -21.37
CA LEU A 45 -5.57 -2.88 -20.85
C LEU A 45 -5.37 -3.07 -19.36
N ILE A 46 -4.18 -2.71 -18.87
CA ILE A 46 -3.92 -2.53 -17.45
C ILE A 46 -4.47 -1.14 -17.09
N ALA A 47 -5.67 -1.10 -16.50
CA ALA A 47 -6.42 0.14 -16.28
C ALA A 47 -5.88 0.99 -15.13
N CYS A 48 -5.19 0.37 -14.17
CA CYS A 48 -4.50 1.04 -13.08
C CYS A 48 -2.98 0.87 -13.26
N GLY A 49 -2.30 0.29 -12.29
CA GLY A 49 -0.95 -0.22 -12.42
C GLY A 49 -0.87 -1.66 -11.94
N ILE A 50 0.35 -2.04 -11.61
CA ILE A 50 0.68 -3.31 -10.96
C ILE A 50 1.20 -2.99 -9.57
N GLN A 51 1.00 -3.91 -8.63
CA GLN A 51 1.63 -3.82 -7.32
C GLN A 51 1.95 -5.19 -6.77
N SER A 52 2.88 -5.22 -5.83
CA SER A 52 3.21 -6.39 -5.04
C SER A 52 3.01 -6.11 -3.56
N GLY A 53 2.79 -7.15 -2.77
CA GLY A 53 2.59 -7.03 -1.33
C GLY A 53 2.68 -8.37 -0.62
N ASP A 54 2.66 -8.32 0.71
CA ASP A 54 2.89 -9.47 1.59
C ASP A 54 4.04 -10.37 1.10
N VAL A 55 5.14 -9.71 0.69
CA VAL A 55 6.39 -10.36 0.29
C VAL A 55 7.01 -11.01 1.52
N ALA A 56 7.31 -12.29 1.39
CA ALA A 56 7.95 -13.12 2.41
C ALA A 56 9.20 -13.79 1.83
N VAL A 57 9.71 -14.80 2.54
CA VAL A 57 10.96 -15.50 2.19
C VAL A 57 10.88 -16.17 0.82
N ASP A 58 9.72 -16.73 0.46
CA ASP A 58 9.56 -17.54 -0.75
C ASP A 58 8.32 -17.19 -1.57
N SER A 59 7.66 -16.07 -1.24
CA SER A 59 6.32 -15.79 -1.75
C SER A 59 6.00 -14.30 -1.79
N ALA A 60 5.09 -13.92 -2.68
CA ALA A 60 4.60 -12.56 -2.85
C ALA A 60 3.20 -12.56 -3.46
N VAL A 61 2.36 -11.60 -3.09
CA VAL A 61 1.08 -11.35 -3.78
C VAL A 61 1.32 -10.34 -4.89
N ILE A 62 0.84 -10.64 -6.09
CA ILE A 62 0.81 -9.71 -7.23
C ILE A 62 -0.63 -9.32 -7.51
N TRP A 63 -0.85 -8.03 -7.68
CA TRP A 63 -2.14 -7.44 -7.99
C TRP A 63 -2.08 -6.60 -9.27
N SER A 64 -3.16 -6.62 -10.02
CA SER A 64 -3.42 -5.65 -11.10
C SER A 64 -4.92 -5.53 -11.36
N ARG A 65 -5.33 -4.46 -12.03
CA ARG A 65 -6.71 -4.26 -12.50
C ARG A 65 -6.80 -4.14 -14.02
N ALA A 66 -7.73 -4.86 -14.64
CA ALA A 66 -8.04 -4.76 -16.06
C ALA A 66 -9.11 -3.69 -16.34
N ASP A 67 -9.25 -3.28 -17.60
CA ASP A 67 -10.34 -2.41 -18.06
C ASP A 67 -11.66 -3.17 -18.29
N ARG A 68 -11.59 -4.50 -18.40
CA ARG A 68 -12.70 -5.41 -18.70
C ARG A 68 -12.42 -6.81 -18.18
N ALA A 69 -13.37 -7.73 -18.38
CA ALA A 69 -13.16 -9.13 -18.06
C ALA A 69 -11.97 -9.69 -18.87
N ALA A 70 -10.94 -10.14 -18.18
CA ALA A 70 -9.68 -10.57 -18.79
C ALA A 70 -8.98 -11.60 -17.89
N ARG A 71 -8.06 -12.38 -18.44
CA ARG A 71 -7.17 -13.26 -17.66
C ARG A 71 -5.86 -12.55 -17.38
N MET A 72 -5.56 -12.30 -16.11
CA MET A 72 -4.25 -11.85 -15.68
C MET A 72 -3.24 -12.99 -15.87
N GLN A 73 -2.16 -12.72 -16.58
CA GLN A 73 -0.98 -13.57 -16.69
C GLN A 73 0.16 -12.89 -15.93
N VAL A 74 0.82 -13.63 -15.05
CA VAL A 74 2.00 -13.17 -14.33
C VAL A 74 3.13 -14.15 -14.56
N GLU A 75 4.26 -13.63 -15.04
CA GLU A 75 5.51 -14.39 -15.15
C GLU A 75 6.58 -13.74 -14.28
N CYS A 76 7.42 -14.55 -13.65
CA CYS A 76 8.48 -14.10 -12.74
C CYS A 76 9.85 -14.63 -13.15
N SER A 77 10.88 -13.83 -12.89
CA SER A 77 12.28 -14.11 -13.21
C SER A 77 13.19 -13.53 -12.14
N THR A 78 14.35 -14.13 -11.94
CA THR A 78 15.45 -13.51 -11.17
C THR A 78 16.32 -12.58 -12.03
N VAL A 79 15.99 -12.44 -13.33
CA VAL A 79 16.71 -11.56 -14.26
C VAL A 79 15.73 -10.67 -15.02
N GLU A 80 16.03 -9.37 -15.08
CA GLU A 80 15.17 -8.35 -15.68
C GLU A 80 14.83 -8.63 -17.15
N SER A 81 15.70 -9.34 -17.88
CA SER A 81 15.46 -9.66 -19.28
C SER A 81 14.41 -10.76 -19.51
N PHE A 82 13.87 -11.37 -18.45
CA PHE A 82 12.92 -12.51 -18.52
C PHE A 82 13.41 -13.68 -19.39
N LYS A 83 14.74 -13.87 -19.51
CA LYS A 83 15.32 -14.99 -20.30
C LYS A 83 15.05 -16.35 -19.65
N THR A 84 14.88 -16.35 -18.32
CA THR A 84 14.54 -17.54 -17.54
C THR A 84 13.31 -17.23 -16.70
N ILE A 85 12.19 -17.85 -17.03
CA ILE A 85 10.97 -17.73 -16.23
C ILE A 85 11.02 -18.81 -15.14
N ILE A 86 10.95 -18.40 -13.87
CA ILE A 86 10.98 -19.31 -12.73
C ILE A 86 9.57 -19.69 -12.27
N ARG A 87 8.57 -18.84 -12.54
CA ARG A 87 7.16 -19.05 -12.21
C ARG A 87 6.24 -18.38 -13.21
N THR A 88 5.10 -19.01 -13.45
CA THR A 88 3.98 -18.45 -14.21
C THR A 88 2.69 -18.80 -13.48
N VAL A 89 1.85 -17.80 -13.25
CA VAL A 89 0.53 -17.97 -12.62
C VAL A 89 -0.49 -17.10 -13.35
N SER A 90 -1.76 -17.46 -13.24
CA SER A 90 -2.84 -16.71 -13.85
C SER A 90 -4.09 -16.71 -12.98
N ALA A 91 -4.84 -15.62 -13.02
CA ALA A 91 -6.16 -15.53 -12.42
C ALA A 91 -7.06 -14.65 -13.28
N ASP A 92 -8.37 -14.87 -13.20
CA ASP A 92 -9.33 -14.05 -13.95
C ASP A 92 -9.59 -12.73 -13.20
N ALA A 93 -9.67 -11.64 -13.95
CA ALA A 93 -10.19 -10.35 -13.54
C ALA A 93 -11.65 -10.27 -14.01
N LEU A 94 -12.60 -10.30 -13.08
CA LEU A 94 -14.04 -10.40 -13.39
C LEU A 94 -14.82 -9.17 -12.89
N PRO A 95 -16.02 -8.90 -13.43
CA PRO A 95 -16.81 -7.73 -13.03
C PRO A 95 -17.11 -7.66 -11.53
N ASP A 96 -17.26 -8.81 -10.85
CA ASP A 96 -17.60 -8.86 -9.43
C ASP A 96 -16.52 -8.22 -8.55
N SER A 97 -15.23 -8.34 -8.91
CA SER A 97 -14.11 -7.72 -8.20
C SER A 97 -13.69 -6.38 -8.79
N ASP A 98 -14.55 -5.72 -9.58
CA ASP A 98 -14.18 -4.52 -10.38
C ASP A 98 -12.95 -4.77 -11.26
N PHE A 99 -12.85 -5.98 -11.82
CA PHE A 99 -11.74 -6.42 -12.66
C PHE A 99 -10.37 -6.35 -11.98
N THR A 100 -10.33 -6.28 -10.64
CA THR A 100 -9.10 -6.53 -9.89
C THR A 100 -8.80 -8.03 -9.90
N SER A 101 -7.51 -8.37 -9.91
CA SER A 101 -7.05 -9.75 -9.83
C SER A 101 -5.80 -9.82 -8.96
N LYS A 102 -5.76 -10.85 -8.10
CA LYS A 102 -4.65 -11.14 -7.19
C LYS A 102 -4.17 -12.56 -7.43
N VAL A 103 -2.86 -12.76 -7.43
CA VAL A 103 -2.23 -14.09 -7.47
C VAL A 103 -1.16 -14.18 -6.41
N LEU A 104 -1.08 -15.34 -5.74
CA LEU A 104 0.04 -15.69 -4.89
C LEU A 104 1.12 -16.35 -5.77
N LEU A 105 2.32 -15.78 -5.74
CA LEU A 105 3.54 -16.44 -6.19
C LEU A 105 4.15 -17.18 -5.01
N ASP A 106 4.50 -18.45 -5.20
CA ASP A 106 5.13 -19.29 -4.20
C ASP A 106 6.40 -19.99 -4.73
N GLY A 107 7.20 -20.52 -3.80
CA GLY A 107 8.46 -21.19 -4.10
C GLY A 107 9.46 -20.30 -4.84
N LEU A 108 9.47 -19.00 -4.53
CA LEU A 108 10.46 -18.04 -4.98
C LEU A 108 11.78 -18.24 -4.20
N PRO A 109 12.94 -17.92 -4.80
CA PRO A 109 14.20 -17.97 -4.07
C PRO A 109 14.28 -16.84 -3.04
N ALA A 110 14.78 -17.14 -1.85
CA ALA A 110 14.92 -16.19 -0.74
C ALA A 110 16.03 -15.16 -0.98
N GLY A 111 15.81 -13.93 -0.50
CA GLY A 111 16.78 -12.84 -0.56
C GLY A 111 17.20 -12.42 -1.97
N GLN A 112 16.36 -12.68 -2.99
CA GLN A 112 16.67 -12.41 -4.39
C GLN A 112 15.81 -11.28 -4.94
N ASP A 113 16.38 -10.54 -5.89
CA ASP A 113 15.60 -9.65 -6.76
C ASP A 113 14.71 -10.50 -7.68
N ILE A 114 13.41 -10.23 -7.63
CA ILE A 114 12.39 -10.86 -8.46
C ILE A 114 11.79 -9.79 -9.37
N PHE A 115 11.95 -10.00 -10.67
CA PHE A 115 11.27 -9.24 -11.71
C PHE A 115 10.01 -10.00 -12.09
N TYR A 116 8.88 -9.32 -12.09
CA TYR A 116 7.61 -9.89 -12.53
C TYR A 116 7.02 -9.06 -13.66
N ARG A 117 6.29 -9.70 -14.56
CA ARG A 117 5.58 -9.01 -15.62
C ARG A 117 4.13 -9.46 -15.67
N VAL A 118 3.24 -8.48 -15.74
CA VAL A 118 1.79 -8.68 -15.78
C VAL A 118 1.28 -8.32 -17.16
N ARG A 119 0.37 -9.14 -17.67
CA ARG A 119 -0.39 -8.88 -18.90
C ARG A 119 -1.83 -9.36 -18.72
N PHE A 120 -2.78 -8.70 -19.35
CA PHE A 120 -4.15 -9.21 -19.45
C PHE A 120 -4.42 -9.78 -20.84
N ASP A 121 -4.90 -11.02 -20.88
CA ASP A 121 -5.32 -11.70 -22.10
C ASP A 121 -6.86 -11.73 -22.16
N ASP A 122 -7.43 -11.54 -23.34
CA ASP A 122 -8.89 -11.64 -23.50
C ASP A 122 -9.37 -13.08 -23.21
N ILE A 123 -10.40 -13.21 -22.38
CA ILE A 123 -10.95 -14.52 -21.96
C ILE A 123 -11.56 -15.27 -23.15
N ALA A 124 -12.15 -14.55 -24.12
CA ALA A 124 -12.89 -15.17 -25.21
C ALA A 124 -12.07 -15.32 -26.51
N GLY A 125 -11.22 -14.35 -26.84
CA GLY A 125 -10.54 -14.22 -28.12
C GLY A 125 -9.01 -14.39 -28.08
N GLY A 126 -8.42 -14.61 -26.90
CA GLY A 126 -6.98 -14.90 -26.74
C GLY A 126 -6.05 -13.77 -27.17
N LEU A 127 -6.57 -12.54 -27.34
CA LEU A 127 -5.76 -11.38 -27.66
C LEU A 127 -4.97 -10.95 -26.42
N ALA A 128 -3.64 -10.98 -26.55
CA ALA A 128 -2.73 -10.55 -25.50
C ALA A 128 -2.63 -9.02 -25.43
N GLY A 129 -2.79 -8.49 -24.22
CA GLY A 129 -2.64 -7.07 -23.87
C GLY A 129 -1.19 -6.58 -23.83
N GLU A 130 -1.01 -5.34 -23.38
CA GLU A 130 0.32 -4.83 -23.07
C GLU A 130 0.87 -5.48 -21.78
N THR A 131 2.20 -5.47 -21.66
CA THR A 131 2.89 -5.98 -20.48
C THR A 131 3.45 -4.85 -19.66
N ARG A 132 3.30 -4.93 -18.33
CA ARG A 132 3.99 -4.05 -17.36
C ARG A 132 4.91 -4.88 -16.51
N VAL A 133 6.11 -4.36 -16.26
CA VAL A 133 7.14 -5.01 -15.45
C VAL A 133 7.20 -4.31 -14.10
N GLY A 134 7.30 -5.10 -13.06
CA GLY A 134 7.60 -4.65 -11.71
C GLY A 134 8.73 -5.46 -11.11
N HIS A 135 9.15 -5.05 -9.93
CA HIS A 135 10.28 -5.62 -9.20
C HIS A 135 9.98 -5.64 -7.70
N PHE A 136 10.54 -6.63 -7.00
CA PHE A 136 10.62 -6.68 -5.55
C PHE A 136 11.78 -7.56 -5.12
N ARG A 137 12.14 -7.51 -3.83
CA ARG A 137 13.08 -8.45 -3.22
C ARG A 137 12.39 -9.34 -2.19
N THR A 138 12.52 -10.66 -2.33
CA THR A 138 12.03 -11.62 -1.33
C THR A 138 12.79 -11.46 -0.02
N ALA A 139 12.11 -11.75 1.10
CA ALA A 139 12.76 -11.72 2.39
C ALA A 139 13.95 -12.69 2.44
N PRO A 140 15.04 -12.34 3.14
CA PRO A 140 16.21 -13.18 3.19
C PRO A 140 16.02 -14.38 4.14
N SER A 141 16.61 -15.52 3.82
CA SER A 141 16.69 -16.67 4.75
C SER A 141 17.85 -16.56 5.75
N GLU A 142 18.81 -15.69 5.47
CA GLU A 142 20.01 -15.44 6.28
C GLU A 142 20.08 -13.98 6.71
N ARG A 143 21.01 -13.65 7.60
CA ARG A 143 21.21 -12.26 8.03
C ARG A 143 21.75 -11.41 6.88
N ARG A 144 21.04 -10.34 6.56
CA ARG A 144 21.49 -9.26 5.68
C ARG A 144 20.84 -7.96 6.12
N SER A 145 21.38 -6.83 5.67
CA SER A 145 20.73 -5.56 5.94
C SER A 145 19.34 -5.48 5.29
N VAL A 146 18.39 -4.88 6.02
CA VAL A 146 17.00 -4.67 5.59
C VAL A 146 16.74 -3.17 5.61
N SER A 147 16.10 -2.63 4.58
CA SER A 147 15.66 -1.23 4.52
C SER A 147 14.19 -1.18 4.17
N PHE A 148 13.40 -0.36 4.87
CA PHE A 148 11.99 -0.17 4.55
C PHE A 148 11.54 1.24 4.91
N VAL A 149 10.40 1.67 4.36
CA VAL A 149 9.77 2.95 4.68
C VAL A 149 8.38 2.74 5.28
N TRP A 150 7.86 3.70 6.03
CA TRP A 150 6.48 3.68 6.53
C TRP A 150 5.85 5.08 6.54
N SER A 151 4.52 5.13 6.38
CA SER A 151 3.69 6.33 6.48
C SER A 151 2.20 5.99 6.36
N GLY A 152 1.32 6.97 6.55
CA GLY A 152 -0.12 6.92 6.19
C GLY A 152 -0.59 8.18 5.46
N ASP A 153 -1.91 8.34 5.35
CA ASP A 153 -2.55 9.62 5.02
C ASP A 153 -2.30 10.11 3.58
N ALA A 154 -2.82 9.36 2.60
CA ALA A 154 -2.51 9.58 1.19
C ALA A 154 -3.25 10.79 0.58
N VAL A 155 -4.58 10.79 0.51
CA VAL A 155 -5.32 11.81 -0.29
C VAL A 155 -6.62 12.23 0.39
N GLY A 156 -6.51 13.22 1.28
CA GLY A 156 -7.56 13.69 2.19
C GLY A 156 -7.64 15.20 2.36
N GLN A 157 -8.64 15.65 3.14
CA GLN A 157 -8.87 17.05 3.56
C GLN A 157 -8.87 18.09 2.43
N GLY A 158 -9.27 17.67 1.22
CA GLY A 158 -9.35 18.50 0.03
C GLY A 158 -8.10 18.49 -0.87
N TRP A 159 -6.99 17.88 -0.42
CA TRP A 159 -5.75 17.84 -1.18
C TRP A 159 -5.65 16.55 -2.03
N GLY A 160 -6.10 16.67 -3.28
CA GLY A 160 -6.00 15.66 -4.33
C GLY A 160 -4.74 15.80 -5.19
N ILE A 161 -4.73 15.13 -6.34
CA ILE A 161 -3.63 15.17 -7.31
C ILE A 161 -3.64 16.52 -8.04
N ASP A 162 -2.60 17.33 -7.85
CA ASP A 162 -2.32 18.53 -8.66
C ASP A 162 -1.13 18.25 -9.62
N PRO A 163 -1.40 17.99 -10.92
CA PRO A 163 -0.35 17.68 -11.88
C PRO A 163 0.66 18.82 -12.09
N ALA A 164 0.24 20.08 -11.92
CA ALA A 164 1.12 21.23 -12.10
C ALA A 164 2.18 21.31 -10.98
N ARG A 165 1.93 20.63 -9.86
CA ARG A 165 2.84 20.53 -8.70
C ARG A 165 3.54 19.18 -8.60
N GLY A 166 3.44 18.36 -9.64
CA GLY A 166 4.13 17.07 -9.73
C GLY A 166 3.40 15.90 -9.09
N GLY A 167 2.12 16.05 -8.76
CA GLY A 167 1.27 14.98 -8.24
C GLY A 167 1.65 14.51 -6.84
N LEU A 168 1.54 13.20 -6.58
CA LEU A 168 1.81 12.59 -5.27
C LEU A 168 3.33 12.40 -5.06
N ARG A 169 4.07 13.50 -4.87
CA ARG A 169 5.54 13.53 -4.90
C ARG A 169 6.21 12.61 -3.86
N THR A 170 5.62 12.43 -2.68
CA THR A 170 6.20 11.63 -1.59
C THR A 170 6.45 10.18 -1.99
N TYR A 171 5.59 9.60 -2.84
CA TYR A 171 5.80 8.25 -3.39
C TYR A 171 7.06 8.15 -4.25
N ARG A 172 7.40 9.21 -5.01
CA ARG A 172 8.67 9.28 -5.76
C ARG A 172 9.85 9.27 -4.79
N THR A 173 9.81 10.12 -3.77
CA THR A 173 10.87 10.27 -2.78
C THR A 173 11.11 8.97 -2.00
N MET A 174 10.04 8.31 -1.55
CA MET A 174 10.13 7.00 -0.91
C MET A 174 10.73 5.94 -1.85
N ARG A 175 10.33 5.92 -3.12
CA ARG A 175 10.90 4.99 -4.11
C ARG A 175 12.40 5.21 -4.30
N ASP A 176 12.84 6.46 -4.35
CA ASP A 176 14.23 6.83 -4.60
C ASP A 176 15.16 6.41 -3.43
N ASN A 177 14.60 6.16 -2.24
CA ASN A 177 15.30 5.53 -1.10
C ASN A 177 15.52 4.01 -1.29
N ARG A 178 14.94 3.40 -2.33
CA ARG A 178 15.07 1.97 -2.70
C ARG A 178 14.78 0.99 -1.54
N PRO A 179 13.67 1.15 -0.82
CA PRO A 179 13.31 0.25 0.27
C PRO A 179 13.01 -1.15 -0.25
N ASP A 180 13.20 -2.16 0.60
CA ASP A 180 12.79 -3.53 0.34
C ASP A 180 11.27 -3.70 0.36
N PHE A 181 10.57 -2.87 1.14
CA PHE A 181 9.11 -2.78 1.21
C PHE A 181 8.65 -1.48 1.88
N PHE A 182 7.35 -1.23 1.85
CA PHE A 182 6.68 -0.10 2.48
C PHE A 182 5.53 -0.57 3.37
N ILE A 183 5.45 -0.03 4.59
CA ILE A 183 4.32 -0.20 5.49
C ILE A 183 3.39 1.01 5.30
N HIS A 184 2.18 0.78 4.82
CA HIS A 184 1.15 1.82 4.78
C HIS A 184 0.23 1.62 5.98
N SER A 185 0.26 2.54 6.93
CA SER A 185 -0.41 2.42 8.23
C SER A 185 -1.89 2.84 8.21
N GLY A 186 -2.56 2.75 7.06
CA GLY A 186 -3.93 3.22 6.86
C GLY A 186 -4.05 4.57 6.15
N ASP A 187 -5.29 5.00 5.92
CA ASP A 187 -5.63 6.18 5.12
C ASP A 187 -5.08 6.15 3.69
N HIS A 188 -5.13 4.96 3.09
CA HIS A 188 -4.90 4.75 1.66
C HIS A 188 -5.85 5.60 0.82
N ILE A 189 -7.07 5.81 1.31
CA ILE A 189 -8.07 6.66 0.70
C ILE A 189 -8.78 7.47 1.78
N TYR A 190 -9.36 8.59 1.36
CA TYR A 190 -10.37 9.29 2.14
C TYR A 190 -11.71 9.15 1.46
N ALA A 191 -12.46 8.13 1.86
CA ALA A 191 -13.75 7.77 1.25
C ALA A 191 -14.86 8.77 1.61
N ASP A 192 -14.72 9.44 2.73
CA ASP A 192 -15.66 10.35 3.38
C ASP A 192 -15.30 11.83 3.18
N CYS A 193 -14.10 12.14 2.69
CA CYS A 193 -13.65 13.49 2.37
C CYS A 193 -13.67 13.76 0.85
N PRO A 194 -14.69 14.47 0.33
CA PRO A 194 -14.70 14.93 -1.05
C PRO A 194 -13.52 15.85 -1.36
N VAL A 195 -12.97 15.72 -2.56
CA VAL A 195 -11.94 16.63 -3.06
C VAL A 195 -12.57 17.61 -4.06
N PRO A 196 -12.58 18.93 -3.76
CA PRO A 196 -13.07 19.94 -4.70
C PRO A 196 -12.04 20.15 -5.82
N SER A 197 -12.48 20.66 -6.97
CA SER A 197 -11.57 20.91 -8.11
C SER A 197 -10.53 21.98 -7.85
N GLU A 198 -10.85 22.97 -7.02
CA GLU A 198 -9.95 24.07 -6.67
C GLU A 198 -10.04 24.41 -5.18
N LEU A 199 -8.88 24.70 -4.58
CA LEU A 199 -8.79 25.32 -3.25
C LEU A 199 -7.87 26.53 -3.29
N LYS A 200 -8.18 27.55 -2.48
CA LYS A 200 -7.29 28.70 -2.29
C LYS A 200 -6.26 28.39 -1.22
N LEU A 201 -5.00 28.66 -1.53
CA LEU A 201 -3.88 28.51 -0.61
C LEU A 201 -3.68 29.78 0.22
N PRO A 202 -3.11 29.69 1.44
CA PRO A 202 -2.78 30.86 2.26
C PRO A 202 -1.90 31.91 1.58
N ASN A 203 -1.04 31.49 0.64
CA ASN A 203 -0.18 32.38 -0.14
C ASN A 203 -0.88 33.06 -1.34
N GLY A 204 -2.19 32.84 -1.52
CA GLY A 204 -3.00 33.39 -2.61
C GLY A 204 -2.98 32.58 -3.91
N GLU A 205 -2.16 31.52 -4.00
CA GLU A 205 -2.19 30.60 -5.13
C GLU A 205 -3.44 29.69 -5.09
N ILE A 206 -3.69 28.99 -6.20
CA ILE A 206 -4.79 28.01 -6.31
C ILE A 206 -4.18 26.62 -6.45
N TRP A 207 -4.66 25.69 -5.64
CA TRP A 207 -4.45 24.26 -5.80
C TRP A 207 -5.49 23.69 -6.75
N ARG A 208 -5.09 22.86 -7.71
CA ARG A 208 -5.98 22.35 -8.78
C ARG A 208 -5.99 20.84 -8.81
N ASN A 209 -7.04 20.25 -8.27
CA ASN A 209 -7.20 18.80 -8.22
C ASN A 209 -7.68 18.25 -9.57
N ILE A 210 -7.13 17.09 -9.95
CA ILE A 210 -7.91 16.13 -10.74
C ILE A 210 -9.11 15.73 -9.87
N VAL A 211 -10.31 15.68 -10.44
CA VAL A 211 -11.51 15.22 -9.74
C VAL A 211 -12.25 14.21 -10.60
N THR A 212 -12.57 13.05 -10.01
CA THR A 212 -13.48 12.05 -10.58
C THR A 212 -14.85 12.18 -9.92
N GLU A 213 -15.89 11.59 -10.54
CA GLU A 213 -17.24 11.57 -9.96
C GLU A 213 -17.21 11.00 -8.55
N GLU A 214 -16.56 9.86 -8.34
CA GLU A 214 -16.52 9.19 -7.04
C GLU A 214 -15.68 9.94 -6.00
N LYS A 215 -14.65 10.71 -6.41
CA LYS A 215 -13.83 11.51 -5.48
C LYS A 215 -14.46 12.87 -5.13
N SER A 216 -15.51 13.26 -5.87
CA SER A 216 -16.25 14.51 -5.64
C SER A 216 -17.36 14.41 -4.58
N VAL A 217 -17.59 13.21 -4.02
CA VAL A 217 -18.65 12.92 -3.05
C VAL A 217 -18.15 11.96 -1.96
N ALA A 218 -18.80 11.97 -0.80
CA ALA A 218 -18.57 10.95 0.20
C ALA A 218 -19.11 9.59 -0.30
N ALA A 219 -18.37 8.52 -0.03
CA ALA A 219 -18.68 7.19 -0.50
C ALA A 219 -19.74 6.53 0.38
N HIS A 220 -20.84 6.10 -0.23
CA HIS A 220 -21.86 5.29 0.44
C HIS A 220 -22.08 3.95 -0.28
N SER A 221 -21.64 3.83 -1.53
CA SER A 221 -21.76 2.62 -2.36
C SER A 221 -20.41 1.97 -2.62
N LEU A 222 -20.41 0.66 -2.89
CA LEU A 222 -19.19 -0.07 -3.24
C LEU A 222 -18.47 0.54 -4.45
N ALA A 223 -19.21 1.05 -5.44
CA ALA A 223 -18.64 1.73 -6.60
C ALA A 223 -17.87 3.00 -6.22
N GLN A 224 -18.38 3.79 -5.27
CA GLN A 224 -17.69 4.99 -4.77
C GLN A 224 -16.44 4.66 -3.95
N PHE A 225 -16.49 3.62 -3.10
CA PHE A 225 -15.28 3.15 -2.40
C PHE A 225 -14.20 2.70 -3.39
N ARG A 226 -14.55 1.87 -4.38
CA ARG A 226 -13.64 1.48 -5.47
C ARG A 226 -13.13 2.69 -6.26
N GLY A 227 -14.00 3.67 -6.49
CA GLY A 227 -13.67 4.95 -7.12
C GLY A 227 -12.55 5.71 -6.41
N ASN A 228 -12.59 5.75 -5.09
CA ASN A 228 -11.54 6.37 -4.28
C ASN A 228 -10.19 5.66 -4.43
N TYR A 229 -10.14 4.32 -4.44
CA TYR A 229 -8.88 3.62 -4.71
C TYR A 229 -8.36 3.85 -6.13
N LYS A 230 -9.25 3.81 -7.13
CA LYS A 230 -8.90 4.08 -8.53
C LYS A 230 -8.34 5.49 -8.74
N TYR A 231 -8.75 6.47 -7.92
CA TYR A 231 -8.28 7.85 -8.01
C TYR A 231 -6.77 7.97 -7.84
N ASN A 232 -6.19 7.29 -6.83
CA ASN A 232 -4.75 7.36 -6.57
C ASN A 232 -3.93 6.79 -7.74
N TRP A 233 -4.46 5.79 -8.45
CA TRP A 233 -3.83 5.21 -9.64
C TRP A 233 -3.78 6.15 -10.86
N LEU A 234 -4.41 7.32 -10.80
CA LEU A 234 -4.24 8.36 -11.84
C LEU A 234 -2.87 9.03 -11.76
N ASP A 235 -2.19 8.98 -10.61
CA ASP A 235 -0.89 9.60 -10.40
C ASP A 235 0.27 8.72 -10.89
N GLU A 236 1.23 9.33 -11.59
CA GLU A 236 2.37 8.61 -12.15
C GLU A 236 3.38 8.16 -11.08
N ASN A 237 3.56 8.92 -10.00
CA ASN A 237 4.48 8.57 -8.91
C ASN A 237 3.92 7.38 -8.13
N PHE A 238 2.62 7.38 -7.87
CA PHE A 238 1.92 6.26 -7.23
C PHE A 238 2.09 4.97 -8.03
N ARG A 239 1.81 5.02 -9.35
CA ARG A 239 1.97 3.87 -10.25
C ARG A 239 3.41 3.34 -10.28
N ALA A 240 4.39 4.25 -10.30
CA ALA A 240 5.78 3.87 -10.44
C ALA A 240 6.38 3.37 -9.12
N PHE A 241 5.97 3.93 -7.99
CA PHE A 241 6.31 3.42 -6.65
C PHE A 241 5.80 1.99 -6.47
N HIS A 242 4.51 1.74 -6.71
CA HIS A 242 3.92 0.42 -6.49
C HIS A 242 4.41 -0.67 -7.45
N ALA A 243 4.96 -0.30 -8.60
CA ALA A 243 5.62 -1.25 -9.50
C ALA A 243 6.95 -1.79 -8.95
N GLU A 244 7.60 -1.08 -8.02
CA GLU A 244 8.95 -1.38 -7.54
C GLU A 244 9.03 -1.66 -6.03
N VAL A 245 8.08 -1.15 -5.24
CA VAL A 245 8.08 -1.24 -3.78
C VAL A 245 6.89 -2.07 -3.31
N PRO A 246 7.12 -3.25 -2.71
CA PRO A 246 6.07 -4.05 -2.09
C PRO A 246 5.37 -3.31 -0.95
N MET A 247 4.06 -3.50 -0.84
CA MET A 247 3.27 -2.89 0.23
C MET A 247 2.83 -3.91 1.27
N PHE A 248 3.04 -3.57 2.54
CA PHE A 248 2.38 -4.18 3.69
C PHE A 248 1.25 -3.25 4.12
N ALA A 249 0.04 -3.56 3.65
CA ALA A 249 -1.13 -2.70 3.86
C ALA A 249 -1.79 -2.95 5.22
N GLN A 250 -2.16 -1.85 5.88
CA GLN A 250 -3.05 -1.73 7.03
C GLN A 250 -4.17 -0.76 6.62
N TRP A 251 -5.34 -0.84 7.24
CA TRP A 251 -6.33 0.23 7.10
C TRP A 251 -6.41 1.03 8.38
N ASP A 252 -7.04 2.18 8.27
CA ASP A 252 -7.45 3.00 9.37
C ASP A 252 -8.92 3.44 9.19
N ASP A 253 -9.30 4.65 9.60
CA ASP A 253 -10.70 5.05 9.63
C ASP A 253 -11.23 5.49 8.26
N HIS A 254 -10.46 6.27 7.51
CA HIS A 254 -10.90 6.91 6.27
C HIS A 254 -11.09 5.97 5.08
N GLU A 255 -10.67 4.70 5.20
CA GLU A 255 -11.15 3.62 4.32
C GLU A 255 -12.68 3.43 4.39
N VAL A 256 -13.29 3.78 5.52
CA VAL A 256 -14.73 3.70 5.78
C VAL A 256 -15.34 5.08 5.96
N THR A 257 -14.98 5.77 7.05
CA THR A 257 -15.39 7.11 7.45
C THR A 257 -14.65 7.49 8.74
N ASN A 258 -14.40 8.79 8.93
CA ASN A 258 -13.70 9.35 10.08
C ASN A 258 -14.19 8.75 11.42
N ASP A 259 -13.25 8.35 12.28
CA ASP A 259 -13.47 7.84 13.64
C ASP A 259 -14.45 6.65 13.74
N TRP A 260 -14.56 5.80 12.70
CA TRP A 260 -15.56 4.72 12.73
C TRP A 260 -15.24 3.59 13.70
N ALA A 261 -16.21 3.18 14.50
CA ALA A 261 -16.22 1.91 15.23
C ALA A 261 -17.27 0.98 14.62
N PRO A 262 -17.08 -0.35 14.71
CA PRO A 262 -18.03 -1.34 14.20
C PRO A 262 -19.44 -1.15 14.77
N LEU A 263 -19.50 -0.66 16.01
CA LEU A 263 -20.72 -0.31 16.73
C LEU A 263 -20.56 1.12 17.28
N GLY A 264 -21.60 1.96 17.17
CA GLY A 264 -21.67 3.24 17.88
C GLY A 264 -21.25 4.51 17.12
N SER A 265 -20.38 4.45 16.10
CA SER A 265 -19.97 5.65 15.34
C SER A 265 -20.98 6.12 14.28
N TYR A 266 -22.24 5.70 14.36
CA TYR A 266 -23.27 6.05 13.36
C TYR A 266 -24.53 6.59 14.03
N ASP A 267 -24.80 7.88 13.85
CA ASP A 267 -26.10 8.50 14.08
C ASP A 267 -26.96 8.53 12.79
N GLU A 268 -28.27 8.68 13.00
CA GLU A 268 -29.52 8.55 12.22
C GLU A 268 -29.59 8.51 10.66
N SER A 269 -28.50 8.43 9.89
CA SER A 269 -28.54 8.44 8.40
C SER A 269 -28.25 7.11 7.69
N GLY A 270 -27.95 6.01 8.40
CA GLY A 270 -27.25 4.86 7.79
C GLY A 270 -27.78 3.44 7.95
N PHE A 271 -29.01 3.19 8.41
CA PHE A 271 -29.51 1.81 8.62
C PHE A 271 -30.04 1.09 7.36
N ALA A 272 -29.83 -0.24 7.32
CA ALA A 272 -30.90 -1.22 7.04
C ALA A 272 -30.55 -2.65 7.52
N ASP A 273 -31.27 -3.14 8.53
CA ASP A 273 -31.73 -4.51 8.89
C ASP A 273 -30.81 -5.73 9.19
N ASP A 274 -29.49 -5.73 9.01
CA ASP A 274 -28.67 -6.97 9.14
C ASP A 274 -27.47 -6.94 10.11
N GLY A 275 -27.33 -5.91 10.94
CA GLY A 275 -26.46 -5.97 12.13
C GLY A 275 -24.94 -5.88 11.88
N VAL A 276 -24.49 -5.62 10.64
CA VAL A 276 -23.18 -5.02 10.34
C VAL A 276 -23.46 -3.78 9.49
N PRO A 277 -22.96 -2.57 9.82
CA PRO A 277 -23.24 -1.38 9.03
C PRO A 277 -22.79 -1.60 7.58
N LYS A 278 -23.73 -1.59 6.61
CA LYS A 278 -23.47 -1.85 5.16
C LYS A 278 -22.33 -1.03 4.57
N LEU A 279 -22.00 0.11 5.19
CA LEU A 279 -20.87 0.94 4.84
C LEU A 279 -19.53 0.20 5.06
N VAL A 280 -19.31 -0.33 6.26
CA VAL A 280 -18.10 -1.09 6.64
C VAL A 280 -17.92 -2.30 5.74
N SER A 281 -18.99 -3.03 5.41
CA SER A 281 -18.88 -4.21 4.54
C SER A 281 -18.49 -3.84 3.10
N ARG A 282 -19.01 -2.72 2.57
CA ARG A 282 -18.64 -2.19 1.24
C ARG A 282 -17.19 -1.68 1.23
N ALA A 283 -16.80 -0.91 2.25
CA ALA A 283 -15.46 -0.39 2.42
C ALA A 283 -14.42 -1.51 2.55
N ARG A 284 -14.66 -2.47 3.46
CA ARG A 284 -13.81 -3.66 3.63
C ARG A 284 -13.67 -4.44 2.33
N ARG A 285 -14.77 -4.66 1.60
CA ARG A 285 -14.69 -5.32 0.29
C ARG A 285 -13.79 -4.56 -0.68
N ALA A 286 -13.94 -3.24 -0.79
CA ALA A 286 -13.09 -2.43 -1.66
C ALA A 286 -11.62 -2.46 -1.21
N PHE A 287 -11.33 -2.36 0.08
CA PHE A 287 -9.97 -2.47 0.63
C PHE A 287 -9.32 -3.80 0.22
N HIS A 288 -9.97 -4.92 0.50
CA HIS A 288 -9.44 -6.25 0.15
C HIS A 288 -9.33 -6.47 -1.37
N GLU A 289 -10.19 -5.86 -2.19
CA GLU A 289 -10.08 -5.90 -3.65
C GLU A 289 -8.86 -5.12 -4.16
N PHE A 290 -8.47 -4.01 -3.53
CA PHE A 290 -7.42 -3.10 -4.01
C PHE A 290 -6.06 -3.26 -3.32
N MET A 291 -5.98 -3.93 -2.17
CA MET A 291 -4.71 -4.17 -1.47
C MET A 291 -4.04 -5.50 -1.88
N PRO A 292 -2.70 -5.51 -2.09
CA PRO A 292 -1.95 -6.71 -2.48
C PRO A 292 -1.61 -7.59 -1.26
N MET A 293 -2.63 -7.94 -0.48
CA MET A 293 -2.48 -8.74 0.74
C MET A 293 -2.98 -10.17 0.55
N ARG A 294 -2.43 -11.08 1.36
CA ARG A 294 -2.90 -12.46 1.45
C ARG A 294 -4.23 -12.48 2.18
N GLU A 295 -5.18 -13.23 1.64
CA GLU A 295 -6.43 -13.51 2.34
C GLU A 295 -6.22 -14.73 3.26
N PRO A 296 -6.37 -14.60 4.58
CA PRO A 296 -6.25 -15.74 5.48
C PRO A 296 -7.36 -16.74 5.21
N ALA A 297 -7.00 -18.03 5.14
CA ALA A 297 -7.99 -19.09 4.96
C ALA A 297 -9.01 -19.09 6.11
N GLY A 298 -10.30 -18.98 5.77
CA GLY A 298 -11.41 -19.06 6.73
C GLY A 298 -11.72 -17.78 7.50
N ASP A 299 -11.00 -16.68 7.24
CA ASP A 299 -11.21 -15.39 7.91
C ASP A 299 -11.34 -14.27 6.88
N ASN A 300 -12.52 -14.23 6.24
CA ASN A 300 -12.82 -13.30 5.17
C ASN A 300 -12.86 -11.87 5.70
N GLY A 301 -11.76 -11.14 5.51
CA GLY A 301 -11.69 -9.71 5.75
C GLY A 301 -10.76 -9.27 6.89
N ARG A 302 -10.04 -10.20 7.53
CA ARG A 302 -9.04 -9.84 8.55
C ARG A 302 -7.89 -9.03 7.96
N VAL A 303 -7.52 -7.95 8.64
CA VAL A 303 -6.37 -7.09 8.28
C VAL A 303 -5.11 -7.44 9.08
N TYR A 304 -5.24 -7.65 10.40
CA TYR A 304 -4.09 -7.96 11.26
C TYR A 304 -3.41 -9.27 10.88
N ARG A 305 -2.08 -9.25 10.83
CA ARG A 305 -1.23 -10.39 10.45
C ARG A 305 0.23 -10.14 10.79
N ARG A 306 1.02 -11.21 10.80
CA ARG A 306 2.47 -11.15 10.98
C ARG A 306 3.14 -11.44 9.64
N ILE A 307 4.14 -10.63 9.29
CA ILE A 307 4.98 -10.82 8.11
C ILE A 307 6.42 -10.95 8.58
N GLY A 308 7.00 -12.14 8.41
CA GLY A 308 8.40 -12.38 8.71
C GLY A 308 9.29 -11.97 7.54
N TYR A 309 10.24 -11.07 7.80
CA TYR A 309 11.20 -10.58 6.82
C TYR A 309 12.63 -11.02 7.18
N GLY A 310 12.82 -12.34 7.19
CA GLY A 310 14.09 -12.98 7.55
C GLY A 310 14.40 -12.96 9.05
N PRO A 311 15.65 -13.26 9.44
CA PRO A 311 16.00 -13.42 10.85
C PRO A 311 16.12 -12.10 11.63
N LEU A 312 16.11 -10.94 10.96
CA LEU A 312 16.26 -9.65 11.63
C LEU A 312 14.94 -8.98 11.99
N LEU A 313 13.86 -9.28 11.25
CA LEU A 313 12.63 -8.49 11.34
C LEU A 313 11.38 -9.36 11.24
N ASP A 314 10.50 -9.20 12.22
CA ASP A 314 9.08 -9.53 12.09
C ASP A 314 8.27 -8.23 12.17
N VAL A 315 7.31 -8.07 11.25
CA VAL A 315 6.33 -6.97 11.25
C VAL A 315 4.98 -7.51 11.70
N PHE A 316 4.40 -6.90 12.72
CA PHE A 316 3.09 -7.20 13.29
C PHE A 316 2.13 -6.10 12.89
N MET A 317 1.36 -6.36 11.82
CA MET A 317 0.31 -5.46 11.34
C MET A 317 -0.91 -5.60 12.25
N LEU A 318 -1.34 -4.50 12.87
CA LEU A 318 -2.54 -4.47 13.71
C LEU A 318 -3.79 -4.08 12.89
N ASP A 319 -4.94 -4.09 13.56
CA ASP A 319 -6.22 -3.54 13.11
C ASP A 319 -6.88 -2.95 14.35
N MET A 320 -6.80 -1.63 14.54
CA MET A 320 -7.32 -0.94 15.73
C MET A 320 -8.71 -0.34 15.50
N ARG A 321 -9.30 -0.61 14.32
CA ARG A 321 -10.67 -0.19 13.97
C ARG A 321 -11.69 -1.32 14.09
N SER A 322 -11.43 -2.50 13.54
CA SER A 322 -12.45 -3.55 13.42
C SER A 322 -12.91 -4.19 14.73
N TYR A 323 -12.11 -4.03 15.77
CA TYR A 323 -12.28 -4.75 17.03
C TYR A 323 -12.46 -3.82 18.23
N ARG A 324 -12.50 -2.50 17.99
CA ARG A 324 -12.86 -1.53 19.03
C ARG A 324 -14.34 -1.60 19.36
N ASP A 325 -14.68 -1.39 20.62
CA ASP A 325 -16.08 -1.40 21.07
C ASP A 325 -16.78 -0.06 20.79
N ASN A 326 -18.03 0.10 21.26
CA ASN A 326 -18.85 1.30 21.02
C ASN A 326 -18.74 2.36 22.12
N THR A 327 -17.91 2.14 23.14
CA THR A 327 -17.66 3.09 24.23
C THR A 327 -16.25 3.67 24.16
N TRP A 328 -15.45 3.24 23.17
CA TRP A 328 -14.07 3.63 22.90
C TRP A 328 -13.78 5.15 23.01
N ASN A 329 -14.70 6.03 22.60
CA ASN A 329 -14.56 7.50 22.67
C ASN A 329 -15.51 8.20 23.67
N LYS A 330 -16.26 7.46 24.49
CA LYS A 330 -17.22 8.07 25.44
C LYS A 330 -16.52 8.61 26.68
N ARG A 331 -16.17 9.90 26.67
CA ARG A 331 -15.40 10.56 27.76
C ARG A 331 -15.99 10.45 29.16
N ASP A 332 -17.26 10.11 29.34
CA ASP A 332 -17.90 9.91 30.64
C ASP A 332 -17.83 8.46 31.16
N ASP A 333 -17.48 7.50 30.29
CA ASP A 333 -17.37 6.08 30.62
C ASP A 333 -15.92 5.66 30.92
N ASN A 334 -15.59 5.50 32.21
CA ASN A 334 -14.26 5.07 32.65
C ASN A 334 -14.09 3.54 32.71
N SER A 335 -15.01 2.75 32.15
CA SER A 335 -14.82 1.30 32.06
C SER A 335 -13.71 0.95 31.06
N ASP A 336 -13.09 -0.21 31.24
CA ASP A 336 -12.12 -0.75 30.28
C ASP A 336 -12.82 -0.98 28.94
N THR A 337 -12.25 -0.42 27.88
CA THR A 337 -12.77 -0.48 26.51
C THR A 337 -11.77 -1.15 25.59
N PHE A 338 -12.26 -1.78 24.54
CA PHE A 338 -11.42 -2.49 23.57
C PHE A 338 -10.99 -1.58 22.43
N ILE A 339 -9.74 -1.73 22.01
CA ILE A 339 -9.18 -1.13 20.79
C ILE A 339 -8.63 -2.21 19.85
N LEU A 340 -7.92 -3.20 20.38
CA LEU A 340 -7.49 -4.42 19.69
C LEU A 340 -8.55 -5.52 19.81
N GLY A 341 -9.22 -5.56 20.95
CA GLY A 341 -10.12 -6.64 21.30
C GLY A 341 -9.40 -7.95 21.66
N PRO A 342 -10.09 -8.86 22.38
CA PRO A 342 -9.45 -9.99 23.06
C PRO A 342 -8.80 -10.99 22.09
N ALA A 343 -9.38 -11.19 20.90
CA ALA A 343 -8.86 -12.14 19.92
C ALA A 343 -7.53 -11.69 19.30
N GLN A 344 -7.46 -10.41 18.88
CA GLN A 344 -6.24 -9.84 18.31
C GLN A 344 -5.17 -9.66 19.38
N LEU A 345 -5.52 -9.22 20.59
CA LEU A 345 -4.57 -9.12 21.70
C LEU A 345 -3.95 -10.48 22.05
N ALA A 346 -4.77 -11.54 22.14
CA ALA A 346 -4.28 -12.89 22.37
C ALA A 346 -3.43 -13.42 21.20
N TRP A 347 -3.80 -13.09 19.96
CA TRP A 347 -3.01 -13.39 18.77
C TRP A 347 -1.64 -12.70 18.82
N LEU A 348 -1.60 -11.41 19.11
CA LEU A 348 -0.38 -10.60 19.14
C LEU A 348 0.60 -11.15 20.19
N LYS A 349 0.12 -11.42 21.40
CA LYS A 349 0.92 -12.04 22.47
C LYS A 349 1.53 -13.38 22.04
N ARG A 350 0.75 -14.23 21.37
CA ARG A 350 1.23 -15.54 20.89
C ARG A 350 2.28 -15.36 19.78
N GLU A 351 2.04 -14.49 18.81
CA GLU A 351 2.96 -14.28 17.69
C GLU A 351 4.27 -13.62 18.16
N LEU A 352 4.23 -12.70 19.12
CA LEU A 352 5.42 -12.11 19.73
C LEU A 352 6.26 -13.16 20.45
N VAL A 353 5.64 -14.09 21.18
CA VAL A 353 6.34 -15.23 21.80
C VAL A 353 6.95 -16.15 20.75
N ALA A 354 6.27 -16.36 19.63
CA ALA A 354 6.73 -17.22 18.53
C ALA A 354 7.81 -16.57 17.65
N SER A 355 8.06 -15.26 17.78
CA SER A 355 9.07 -14.55 16.99
C SER A 355 10.48 -14.84 17.47
N ASN A 356 11.37 -15.18 16.53
CA ASN A 356 12.81 -15.30 16.77
C ASN A 356 13.61 -14.21 16.05
N ALA A 357 12.92 -13.26 15.40
CA ALA A 357 13.58 -12.13 14.74
C ALA A 357 14.26 -11.22 15.77
N THR A 358 15.37 -10.57 15.42
CA THR A 358 16.00 -9.59 16.31
C THR A 358 15.01 -8.48 16.68
N TRP A 359 14.38 -7.85 15.69
CA TRP A 359 13.41 -6.76 15.84
C TRP A 359 11.98 -7.22 15.62
N LYS A 360 11.07 -6.69 16.44
CA LYS A 360 9.62 -6.85 16.32
C LYS A 360 9.02 -5.47 16.10
N VAL A 361 8.69 -5.15 14.86
CA VAL A 361 8.02 -3.89 14.52
C VAL A 361 6.53 -4.09 14.66
N ILE A 362 5.88 -3.30 15.51
CA ILE A 362 4.43 -3.29 15.69
C ILE A 362 3.89 -2.11 14.88
N ALA A 363 3.26 -2.39 13.75
CA ALA A 363 2.61 -1.40 12.91
C ALA A 363 1.19 -1.19 13.43
N ALA A 364 0.95 -0.02 14.00
CA ALA A 364 -0.32 0.36 14.61
C ALA A 364 -0.93 1.51 13.79
N ASP A 365 -2.21 1.39 13.48
CA ASP A 365 -2.93 2.40 12.71
C ASP A 365 -3.15 3.69 13.53
N MET A 366 -3.23 3.58 14.86
CA MET A 366 -3.41 4.73 15.77
C MET A 366 -2.21 4.93 16.71
N SER A 367 -1.96 6.18 17.11
CA SER A 367 -0.89 6.52 18.07
C SER A 367 -1.17 6.07 19.51
N ILE A 368 -0.12 5.80 20.28
CA ILE A 368 -0.23 5.27 21.65
C ILE A 368 -0.45 6.39 22.67
N GLY A 369 0.44 7.39 22.71
CA GLY A 369 0.49 8.37 23.80
C GLY A 369 -0.11 9.73 23.46
N LEU A 370 -0.68 9.90 22.26
CA LEU A 370 -1.29 11.17 21.90
C LEU A 370 -2.68 11.29 22.50
N ILE A 371 -2.96 12.43 23.13
CA ILE A 371 -4.30 12.76 23.61
C ILE A 371 -5.16 13.15 22.40
N SER A 372 -5.95 12.21 21.91
CA SER A 372 -6.93 12.42 20.85
C SER A 372 -8.14 11.54 21.08
N GLU A 373 -9.34 11.91 20.62
CA GLU A 373 -10.43 10.95 20.60
C GLU A 373 -10.10 9.76 19.72
N ASP A 374 -9.22 9.92 18.73
CA ASP A 374 -8.86 8.89 17.77
C ASP A 374 -7.42 8.34 17.92
N ALA A 375 -6.92 8.30 19.16
CA ALA A 375 -5.66 7.64 19.53
C ALA A 375 -5.88 6.46 20.49
N VAL A 376 -4.85 6.04 21.23
CA VAL A 376 -5.00 5.20 22.44
C VAL A 376 -5.06 6.05 23.71
N ALA A 377 -4.40 7.20 23.81
CA ALA A 377 -4.44 7.99 25.04
C ALA A 377 -5.62 8.98 25.07
N LEU A 378 -6.32 9.07 26.19
CA LEU A 378 -7.43 10.03 26.39
C LEU A 378 -7.12 11.11 27.43
N GLY A 379 -6.01 10.96 28.17
CA GLY A 379 -5.57 11.91 29.17
C GLY A 379 -4.64 11.26 30.19
N ASP A 380 -4.16 12.08 31.12
CA ASP A 380 -3.19 11.66 32.13
C ASP A 380 -3.78 10.69 33.17
N GLY A 381 -2.93 9.77 33.64
CA GLY A 381 -3.24 8.94 34.81
C GLY A 381 -2.70 7.52 34.74
N PRO A 382 -3.22 6.61 35.58
CA PRO A 382 -3.02 5.18 35.36
C PRO A 382 -3.82 4.71 34.14
N PRO A 383 -3.43 3.60 33.48
CA PRO A 383 -4.11 3.06 32.32
C PRO A 383 -5.59 2.84 32.60
N GLN A 384 -6.43 3.44 31.76
CA GLN A 384 -7.87 3.30 31.81
C GLN A 384 -8.44 3.10 30.40
N ARG A 385 -9.67 2.59 30.29
CA ARG A 385 -10.39 2.50 29.01
C ARG A 385 -9.56 1.71 28.00
N ARG A 386 -9.22 2.28 26.85
CA ARG A 386 -8.46 1.62 25.78
C ARG A 386 -6.98 1.39 26.09
N GLU A 387 -6.41 2.13 27.05
CA GLU A 387 -5.00 1.95 27.46
C GLU A 387 -4.79 0.64 28.21
N HIS A 388 -5.85 0.02 28.76
CA HIS A 388 -5.75 -1.22 29.53
C HIS A 388 -5.18 -2.38 28.68
N GLU A 389 -5.55 -2.49 27.40
CA GLU A 389 -5.03 -3.53 26.50
C GLU A 389 -3.54 -3.30 26.20
N ILE A 390 -3.11 -2.04 26.06
CA ILE A 390 -1.71 -1.69 25.87
C ILE A 390 -0.92 -1.97 27.16
N ALA A 391 -1.43 -1.60 28.33
CA ALA A 391 -0.81 -1.93 29.61
C ALA A 391 -0.66 -3.45 29.81
N ASP A 392 -1.68 -4.24 29.49
CA ASP A 392 -1.63 -5.70 29.54
C ASP A 392 -0.59 -6.28 28.56
N LEU A 393 -0.56 -5.79 27.31
CA LEU A 393 0.43 -6.18 26.31
C LEU A 393 1.86 -5.89 26.77
N LEU A 394 2.12 -4.66 27.21
CA LEU A 394 3.42 -4.21 27.66
C LEU A 394 3.93 -5.01 28.87
N SER A 395 3.04 -5.26 29.85
CA SER A 395 3.37 -6.11 30.99
C SER A 395 3.66 -7.54 30.59
N PHE A 396 2.87 -8.08 29.66
CA PHE A 396 3.09 -9.42 29.13
C PHE A 396 4.46 -9.51 28.45
N MET A 397 4.81 -8.56 27.58
CA MET A 397 6.09 -8.53 26.88
C MET A 397 7.26 -8.53 27.86
N LYS A 398 7.21 -7.67 28.89
CA LYS A 398 8.22 -7.61 29.94
C LYS A 398 8.36 -8.95 30.66
N ARG A 399 7.26 -9.53 31.15
CA ARG A 399 7.27 -10.82 31.86
C ARG A 399 7.73 -11.98 30.99
N ALA A 400 7.38 -11.97 29.70
CA ALA A 400 7.78 -12.97 28.73
C ALA A 400 9.23 -12.77 28.25
N GLY A 401 9.91 -11.69 28.62
CA GLY A 401 11.27 -11.38 28.19
C GLY A 401 11.37 -10.95 26.72
N ILE A 402 10.25 -10.52 26.11
CA ILE A 402 10.22 -10.02 24.74
C ILE A 402 10.84 -8.63 24.70
N ARG A 403 11.85 -8.45 23.85
CA ARG A 403 12.61 -7.20 23.68
C ARG A 403 12.69 -6.80 22.22
N ASN A 404 13.27 -5.63 21.97
CA ASN A 404 13.51 -5.04 20.64
C ASN A 404 12.20 -4.80 19.87
N THR A 405 11.23 -4.24 20.58
CA THR A 405 9.95 -3.82 20.03
C THR A 405 10.00 -2.34 19.67
N VAL A 406 9.56 -2.01 18.47
CA VAL A 406 9.41 -0.62 17.99
C VAL A 406 8.00 -0.47 17.43
N TRP A 407 7.33 0.63 17.76
CA TRP A 407 6.01 0.95 17.25
C TRP A 407 6.11 1.97 16.12
N LEU A 408 5.42 1.71 15.01
CA LEU A 408 5.32 2.62 13.87
C LEU A 408 3.86 2.97 13.66
N THR A 409 3.56 4.27 13.65
CA THR A 409 2.19 4.81 13.57
C THR A 409 2.07 5.93 12.54
N ALA A 410 0.84 6.27 12.14
CA ALA A 410 0.49 7.37 11.25
C ALA A 410 -0.73 8.13 11.80
N ASP A 411 -1.75 8.46 11.00
CA ASP A 411 -3.06 9.04 11.37
C ASP A 411 -3.03 10.48 11.90
N MET A 412 -1.90 10.92 12.46
CA MET A 412 -1.83 12.22 13.13
C MET A 412 -1.35 13.35 12.23
N HIS A 413 -0.93 13.04 10.99
CA HIS A 413 -0.53 14.03 9.97
C HIS A 413 0.56 15.02 10.42
N TYR A 414 1.47 14.53 11.24
CA TYR A 414 2.78 15.12 11.49
C TYR A 414 3.78 13.99 11.74
N THR A 415 5.08 14.33 11.83
CA THR A 415 6.10 13.34 12.15
C THR A 415 6.71 13.55 13.53
N SER A 416 6.97 12.46 14.24
CA SER A 416 7.55 12.52 15.58
C SER A 416 8.28 11.25 16.01
N ALA A 417 9.12 11.41 17.03
CA ALA A 417 9.78 10.33 17.75
C ALA A 417 9.45 10.47 19.24
N HIS A 418 8.76 9.47 19.78
CA HIS A 418 8.38 9.39 21.19
C HIS A 418 9.15 8.25 21.86
N TYR A 419 9.77 8.55 23.01
CA TYR A 419 10.42 7.55 23.84
C TYR A 419 9.62 7.35 25.13
N TYR A 420 9.22 6.11 25.40
CA TYR A 420 8.42 5.74 26.56
C TYR A 420 9.32 5.18 27.66
N ASP A 421 9.36 5.84 28.81
CA ASP A 421 10.22 5.48 29.95
C ASP A 421 9.36 5.13 31.19
N PRO A 422 9.38 3.86 31.67
CA PRO A 422 8.61 3.45 32.84
C PRO A 422 9.03 4.18 34.12
N ASN A 423 10.22 4.79 34.18
CA ASN A 423 10.66 5.59 35.32
C ASN A 423 10.00 6.98 35.37
N GLN A 424 9.33 7.39 34.29
CA GLN A 424 8.63 8.66 34.15
C GLN A 424 7.11 8.47 34.04
N ALA A 425 6.62 7.24 34.20
CA ALA A 425 5.24 6.84 33.98
C ALA A 425 4.50 6.55 35.29
N PRO A 426 3.21 6.90 35.43
CA PRO A 426 2.33 6.37 36.47
C PRO A 426 2.23 4.84 36.45
N PHE A 427 2.25 4.23 35.27
CA PHE A 427 2.30 2.78 35.10
C PHE A 427 3.69 2.32 34.70
N ALA A 428 4.38 1.54 35.54
CA ALA A 428 5.79 1.19 35.33
C ALA A 428 6.04 -0.29 34.96
N ASP A 429 5.00 -1.11 34.76
CA ASP A 429 5.18 -2.54 34.45
C ASP A 429 5.47 -2.80 32.96
N PHE A 430 6.49 -2.14 32.41
CA PHE A 430 6.91 -2.35 31.03
C PHE A 430 8.42 -2.11 30.83
N GLU A 431 8.93 -2.48 29.66
CA GLU A 431 10.31 -2.20 29.22
C GLU A 431 10.32 -0.96 28.32
N PRO A 432 11.30 -0.04 28.42
CA PRO A 432 11.33 1.15 27.59
C PRO A 432 11.28 0.82 26.09
N PHE A 433 10.56 1.64 25.32
CA PHE A 433 10.39 1.44 23.87
C PHE A 433 10.23 2.76 23.11
N TRP A 434 10.35 2.68 21.79
CA TRP A 434 10.15 3.79 20.88
C TRP A 434 8.83 3.64 20.12
N GLU A 435 8.14 4.76 19.94
CA GLU A 435 7.11 4.97 18.93
C GLU A 435 7.61 6.02 17.94
N PHE A 436 7.44 5.76 16.66
CA PHE A 436 7.71 6.73 15.60
C PHE A 436 6.44 6.96 14.78
N VAL A 437 6.00 8.22 14.75
CA VAL A 437 4.82 8.66 13.98
C VAL A 437 5.30 9.26 12.67
N SER A 438 4.70 8.87 11.55
CA SER A 438 4.95 9.55 10.28
C SER A 438 3.72 9.56 9.37
N GLY A 439 3.43 10.77 8.92
CA GLY A 439 2.36 11.15 8.01
C GLY A 439 2.28 12.68 8.01
N PRO A 440 1.61 13.32 7.04
CA PRO A 440 0.90 12.68 5.96
C PRO A 440 1.78 12.40 4.75
N LEU A 441 1.34 11.48 3.89
CA LEU A 441 1.97 11.27 2.58
C LEU A 441 1.61 12.39 1.62
N HIS A 442 0.32 12.77 1.56
CA HIS A 442 -0.16 13.87 0.72
C HIS A 442 -1.49 14.49 1.21
N ALA A 443 -2.09 13.97 2.29
CA ALA A 443 -3.21 14.61 2.96
C ALA A 443 -2.79 15.92 3.69
N GLY A 444 -3.74 16.60 4.33
CA GLY A 444 -3.45 17.90 4.97
C GLY A 444 -2.54 17.77 6.17
N THR A 445 -1.57 18.66 6.39
CA THR A 445 -0.69 18.55 7.58
C THR A 445 -1.28 19.28 8.80
N TRP A 446 -1.09 18.73 10.01
CA TRP A 446 -1.43 19.36 11.27
C TRP A 446 -0.23 19.64 12.20
N ALA A 447 -0.46 20.41 13.26
CA ALA A 447 0.51 20.61 14.34
C ALA A 447 0.62 19.37 15.24
N PRO A 448 1.79 19.12 15.86
CA PRO A 448 1.93 18.06 16.85
C PRO A 448 0.97 18.23 18.02
N GLY A 449 0.33 17.12 18.44
CA GLY A 449 -0.60 17.11 19.56
C GLY A 449 0.07 16.89 20.92
N ASP A 450 -0.72 17.01 21.98
CA ASP A 450 -0.27 16.82 23.36
C ASP A 450 -0.15 15.33 23.71
N LEU A 451 0.90 14.98 24.44
CA LEU A 451 1.11 13.63 24.95
C LEU A 451 0.50 13.46 26.35
N ASP A 452 -0.07 12.29 26.60
CA ASP A 452 -0.48 11.88 27.93
C ASP A 452 0.72 11.40 28.76
N ASN A 453 0.53 11.23 30.07
CA ASN A 453 1.59 10.75 30.95
C ASN A 453 1.55 9.26 31.27
N THR A 454 0.52 8.49 30.87
CA THR A 454 0.22 7.14 31.39
C THR A 454 1.40 6.18 31.27
N PHE A 455 2.07 6.21 30.12
CA PHE A 455 3.25 5.39 29.83
C PHE A 455 4.55 6.21 29.79
N GLY A 456 4.54 7.42 30.35
CA GLY A 456 5.69 8.31 30.43
C GLY A 456 6.35 8.62 29.07
N PRO A 457 5.59 8.97 28.01
CA PRO A 457 6.19 9.36 26.74
C PRO A 457 6.94 10.68 26.86
N LYS A 458 8.05 10.75 26.14
CA LYS A 458 8.80 11.98 25.90
C LYS A 458 8.87 12.23 24.41
N ALA A 459 8.37 13.38 23.97
CA ALA A 459 8.62 13.92 22.64
C ALA A 459 10.12 14.26 22.47
N VAL A 460 10.85 13.38 21.80
CA VAL A 460 12.28 13.59 21.49
C VAL A 460 12.43 14.44 20.24
N TYR A 461 11.51 14.28 19.29
CA TYR A 461 11.41 15.08 18.08
C TYR A 461 9.96 15.17 17.62
N GLN A 462 9.54 16.34 17.13
CA GLN A 462 8.24 16.52 16.47
C GLN A 462 8.37 17.60 15.38
N LYS A 463 7.68 17.41 14.26
CA LYS A 463 7.55 18.40 13.20
C LYS A 463 6.20 18.26 12.51
N GLY A 464 5.48 19.36 12.45
CA GLY A 464 4.21 19.52 11.74
C GLY A 464 4.01 21.00 11.44
N CYS A 465 2.75 21.43 11.38
CA CYS A 465 2.42 22.84 11.25
C CYS A 465 2.85 23.64 12.49
N SER A 466 3.34 24.86 12.27
CA SER A 466 3.51 25.86 13.34
C SER A 466 2.22 26.63 13.58
N ALA A 467 2.09 27.24 14.76
CA ALA A 467 0.94 28.07 15.10
C ALA A 467 0.74 29.23 14.09
N GLU A 468 1.82 29.79 13.54
CA GLU A 468 1.77 30.86 12.55
C GLU A 468 1.30 30.38 11.17
N GLN A 469 1.57 29.12 10.83
CA GLN A 469 1.17 28.50 9.56
C GLN A 469 -0.32 28.11 9.56
N GLY A 470 -0.88 27.77 10.72
CA GLY A 470 -2.20 27.18 10.85
C GLY A 470 -2.24 25.71 10.46
N GLU A 471 -3.43 25.13 10.48
CA GLU A 471 -3.67 23.69 10.28
C GLU A 471 -4.11 23.35 8.84
N ASN A 472 -4.14 22.05 8.52
CA ASN A 472 -4.53 21.51 7.21
C ASN A 472 -3.75 22.15 6.03
N LEU A 473 -2.42 22.23 6.16
CA LEU A 473 -1.60 22.78 5.09
C LEU A 473 -1.52 21.84 3.89
N ALA A 474 -1.63 22.43 2.69
CA ALA A 474 -1.51 21.72 1.43
C ALA A 474 -0.09 21.10 1.24
N PRO A 475 0.03 20.01 0.46
CA PRO A 475 1.31 19.34 0.22
C PRO A 475 2.43 20.22 -0.34
N CYS A 476 2.09 21.31 -1.06
CA CYS A 476 3.08 22.24 -1.59
C CYS A 476 3.87 23.03 -0.53
N PHE A 477 3.44 23.00 0.74
CA PHE A 477 4.18 23.60 1.85
C PHE A 477 5.31 22.70 2.38
N GLY A 478 5.45 21.48 1.86
CA GLY A 478 6.61 20.60 2.12
C GLY A 478 6.58 19.89 3.47
N LEU A 479 5.44 19.89 4.16
CA LEU A 479 5.23 19.19 5.44
C LEU A 479 4.57 17.82 5.25
N GLN A 480 5.03 17.09 4.23
CA GLN A 480 4.65 15.71 3.98
C GLN A 480 5.82 14.84 4.40
N PHE A 481 5.55 13.78 5.14
CA PHE A 481 6.54 13.06 5.90
C PHE A 481 6.44 11.56 5.65
N PHE A 482 7.58 10.88 5.72
CA PHE A 482 7.65 9.43 5.79
C PHE A 482 8.82 9.03 6.68
N GLY A 483 8.72 7.85 7.27
CA GLY A 483 9.80 7.26 8.02
C GLY A 483 10.62 6.29 7.16
N HIS A 484 11.92 6.20 7.43
CA HIS A 484 12.82 5.22 6.84
C HIS A 484 13.52 4.43 7.96
N VAL A 485 13.53 3.12 7.84
CA VAL A 485 14.21 2.20 8.77
C VAL A 485 15.26 1.42 8.01
N ALA A 486 16.48 1.40 8.55
CA ALA A 486 17.55 0.51 8.10
C ALA A 486 18.00 -0.36 9.27
N ILE A 487 18.07 -1.68 9.07
CA ILE A 487 18.63 -2.64 10.02
C ILE A 487 19.91 -3.18 9.42
N ASP A 488 21.03 -2.99 10.10
CA ASP A 488 22.32 -3.50 9.63
C ASP A 488 22.41 -5.02 9.81
N GLY A 489 22.88 -5.74 8.78
CA GLY A 489 22.92 -7.20 8.79
C GLY A 489 23.95 -7.82 9.72
N GLN A 490 24.99 -7.06 10.12
CA GLN A 490 26.10 -7.58 10.92
C GLN A 490 25.95 -7.23 12.40
N THR A 491 25.65 -5.96 12.67
CA THR A 491 25.50 -5.41 14.02
C THR A 491 24.07 -5.55 14.54
N GLU A 492 23.11 -5.76 13.65
CA GLU A 492 21.68 -5.80 13.94
C GLU A 492 21.12 -4.49 14.52
N VAL A 493 21.89 -3.38 14.44
CA VAL A 493 21.43 -2.04 14.84
C VAL A 493 20.32 -1.57 13.92
N MET A 494 19.26 -1.03 14.50
CA MET A 494 18.17 -0.39 13.77
C MET A 494 18.37 1.13 13.78
N THR A 495 18.57 1.72 12.60
CA THR A 495 18.54 3.17 12.40
C THR A 495 17.15 3.56 11.92
N VAL A 496 16.49 4.46 12.65
CA VAL A 496 15.21 5.05 12.26
C VAL A 496 15.42 6.52 11.90
N THR A 497 14.97 6.94 10.74
CA THR A 497 15.10 8.31 10.23
C THR A 497 13.73 8.84 9.82
N LEU A 498 13.35 10.02 10.34
CA LEU A 498 12.17 10.75 9.93
C LEU A 498 12.55 11.69 8.79
N LYS A 499 11.81 11.63 7.67
CA LYS A 499 12.15 12.34 6.43
C LYS A 499 10.99 13.17 5.90
N ASP A 500 11.29 14.20 5.13
CA ASP A 500 10.28 14.99 4.40
C ASP A 500 10.23 14.62 2.90
N VAL A 501 9.20 15.11 2.22
CA VAL A 501 8.97 14.93 0.76
C VAL A 501 10.13 15.38 -0.13
N ASP A 502 11.04 16.24 0.35
CA ASP A 502 12.23 16.67 -0.38
C ASP A 502 13.47 15.82 -0.02
N ASP A 503 13.26 14.65 0.59
CA ASP A 503 14.27 13.67 1.01
C ASP A 503 15.22 14.14 2.13
N ARG A 504 14.85 15.19 2.88
CA ARG A 504 15.69 15.67 3.98
C ARG A 504 15.56 14.77 5.19
N ASP A 505 16.69 14.37 5.77
CA ASP A 505 16.73 13.73 7.08
C ASP A 505 16.44 14.80 8.14
N LEU A 506 15.27 14.69 8.75
CA LEU A 506 14.79 15.64 9.76
C LEU A 506 15.33 15.31 11.14
N TRP A 507 15.38 14.02 11.45
CA TRP A 507 15.85 13.46 12.70
C TRP A 507 16.15 11.98 12.52
N SER A 508 17.12 11.45 13.28
CA SER A 508 17.49 10.04 13.22
C SER A 508 18.00 9.52 14.58
N VAL A 509 17.83 8.23 14.82
CA VAL A 509 18.37 7.51 15.98
C VAL A 509 18.84 6.11 15.60
N ASP A 510 19.98 5.71 16.15
CA ASP A 510 20.44 4.33 16.16
C ASP A 510 19.97 3.63 17.45
N ILE A 511 19.37 2.46 17.32
CA ILE A 511 18.85 1.66 18.42
C ILE A 511 19.61 0.33 18.44
N ASP A 512 20.40 0.13 19.48
CA ASP A 512 21.12 -1.12 19.69
C ASP A 512 20.16 -2.26 20.08
N PRO A 513 20.30 -3.45 19.47
CA PRO A 513 19.50 -4.61 19.83
C PRO A 513 19.92 -5.12 21.21
N ARG A 514 18.93 -5.45 22.04
CA ARG A 514 19.17 -6.09 23.34
C ARG A 514 19.10 -7.61 23.19
N PRO A 515 19.94 -8.37 23.92
CA PRO A 515 19.79 -9.82 23.99
C PRO A 515 18.39 -10.19 24.49
N ASP A 516 17.77 -11.17 23.84
CA ASP A 516 16.47 -11.71 24.22
C ASP A 516 16.55 -12.32 25.63
N ALA A 517 15.58 -12.01 26.48
CA ALA A 517 15.55 -12.47 27.86
C ALA A 517 14.76 -13.77 28.07
N ARG A 518 14.26 -14.40 27.00
CA ARG A 518 13.48 -15.64 27.08
C ARG A 518 14.32 -16.83 27.61
N PRO A 519 13.81 -17.61 28.59
CA PRO A 519 14.57 -18.69 29.25
C PRO A 519 15.16 -19.79 28.34
N GLY A 520 14.65 -19.96 27.11
CA GLY A 520 15.14 -20.95 26.14
C GLY A 520 16.27 -20.46 25.20
N GLN A 521 16.47 -19.14 25.07
CA GLN A 521 17.52 -18.58 24.21
C GLN A 521 18.83 -18.28 24.97
N ILE A 522 18.75 -18.16 26.30
CA ILE A 522 19.92 -17.90 27.17
C ILE A 522 20.91 -19.08 27.18
N MET A 523 20.45 -20.33 26.98
CA MET A 523 21.35 -21.50 26.92
C MET A 523 22.09 -21.65 25.59
N ALA A 524 21.63 -21.01 24.51
CA ALA A 524 22.27 -21.08 23.20
C ALA A 524 23.47 -20.11 23.05
N GLN A 525 23.62 -19.16 23.98
CA GLN A 525 24.74 -18.19 23.98
C GLN A 525 25.96 -18.66 24.80
N HIS A 526 25.91 -19.86 25.39
CA HIS A 526 26.98 -20.42 26.23
C HIS A 526 27.45 -21.82 25.79
N ILE A 527 27.22 -22.21 24.53
CA ILE A 527 27.77 -23.44 23.94
C ILE A 527 28.65 -23.10 22.76
#